data_AF-A0A957WSY9-F1
#
_entry.id   AF-A0A957WSY9-F1
#
_cell.length_a   1.000
_cell.length_b   1.000
_cell.length_c   1.000
_cell.angle_alpha   90.00
_cell.angle_beta   90.00
_cell.angle_gamma   90.00
#
_symmetry.space_group_name_H-M   'P 1'
#
loop_
_entity.id
_entity.type
_entity.pdbx_description
1 polymer ?
#
loop_
_entity_poly.entity_id
_entity_poly.type
_entity_poly.pdbx_seq_one_letter_code
_entity_poly.pdbx_strand_id
1 'polypeptide(L)' 'SMDNLPGSLFKSLAVFALRDIDLTKIESRPLQGKRWQYFFYIDFLGSMAEERCQNALNHLQEITTFFKVLGSYPRGC' A
#
# COMPACT_ATOMS: atom_id res chain seq x y z
N SER A 1 5.20 -7.35 -1.11
CA SER A 1 6.40 -7.38 -0.26
C SER A 1 7.37 -6.36 -0.78
N MET A 2 8.10 -5.75 0.13
CA MET A 2 9.25 -4.90 -0.19
C MET A 2 10.47 -5.50 0.47
N ASP A 3 11.64 -5.21 -0.09
CA ASP A 3 12.89 -5.51 0.58
C ASP A 3 13.01 -4.66 1.85
N ASN A 4 13.55 -5.29 2.90
CA ASN A 4 13.77 -4.66 4.20
C ASN A 4 14.96 -3.70 4.16
N LEU A 5 14.83 -2.65 3.35
CA LEU A 5 15.77 -1.56 3.22
C LEU A 5 15.22 -0.34 3.99
N PRO A 6 16.11 0.46 4.62
CA PRO A 6 15.71 1.71 5.24
C PRO A 6 14.94 2.60 4.25
N GLY A 7 13.77 3.07 4.65
CA GLY A 7 12.94 3.97 3.86
C GLY A 7 12.02 3.31 2.82
N SER A 8 12.02 1.99 2.64
CA SER A 8 11.07 1.31 1.74
C SER A 8 9.62 1.59 2.09
N LEU A 9 9.27 1.53 3.39
CA LEU A 9 7.92 1.86 3.85
C LEU A 9 7.57 3.32 3.59
N PHE A 10 8.48 4.24 3.90
CA PHE A 10 8.28 5.67 3.68
C PHE A 10 7.98 5.98 2.21
N LYS A 11 8.74 5.38 1.27
CA LYS A 11 8.50 5.54 -0.17
C LYS A 11 7.09 5.10 -0.56
N SER A 12 6.61 3.96 -0.04
CA SER A 12 5.23 3.49 -0.30
C SER A 12 4.17 4.43 0.26
N LEU A 13 4.35 4.92 1.48
CA LEU A 13 3.39 5.84 2.11
C LEU A 13 3.39 7.22 1.41
N ALA A 14 4.56 7.66 0.92
CA ALA A 14 4.68 8.91 0.18
C ALA A 14 3.85 8.92 -1.11
N VAL A 15 3.64 7.78 -1.76
CA VAL A 15 2.81 7.68 -2.98
C VAL A 15 1.37 8.15 -2.73
N PHE A 16 0.82 7.81 -1.55
CA PHE A 16 -0.51 8.22 -1.12
C PHE A 16 -0.53 9.66 -0.62
N ALA A 17 0.47 10.03 0.21
CA ALA A 17 0.57 11.37 0.77
C ALA A 17 0.71 12.46 -0.30
N LEU A 18 1.49 12.21 -1.36
CA LEU A 18 1.67 13.13 -2.49
C LEU A 18 0.40 13.32 -3.34
N ARG A 19 -0.66 12.53 -3.11
CA ARG A 19 -1.91 12.55 -3.87
C ARG A 19 -3.12 12.88 -3.00
N ASP A 20 -2.89 13.36 -1.78
CA ASP A 20 -3.92 13.66 -0.79
C ASP A 20 -4.90 12.49 -0.58
N ILE A 21 -4.34 11.27 -0.46
CA ILE A 21 -5.10 10.04 -0.18
C ILE A 21 -4.93 9.69 1.30
N ASP A 22 -6.04 9.71 2.02
CA ASP A 22 -6.07 9.36 3.44
C ASP A 22 -5.88 7.87 3.67
N LEU A 23 -4.95 7.53 4.55
CA LEU A 23 -4.74 6.16 5.02
C LEU A 23 -5.54 5.92 6.29
N THR A 24 -6.30 4.83 6.35
CA THR A 24 -7.09 4.44 7.53
C THR A 24 -6.43 3.36 8.34
N LYS A 25 -5.56 2.56 7.72
CA LYS A 25 -4.91 1.43 8.38
C LYS A 25 -3.56 1.14 7.75
N ILE A 26 -2.58 0.84 8.60
CA ILE A 26 -1.28 0.30 8.20
C ILE A 26 -0.91 -0.79 9.20
N GLU A 27 -0.73 -2.02 8.73
CA GLU A 27 -0.29 -3.16 9.55
C GLU A 27 0.89 -3.88 8.91
N SER A 28 1.95 -4.11 9.68
CA SER A 28 3.05 -4.99 9.28
C SER A 28 2.78 -6.42 9.72
N ARG A 29 2.91 -7.38 8.80
CA ARG A 29 2.81 -8.82 9.08
C ARG A 29 4.09 -9.53 8.64
N PRO A 30 4.72 -10.37 9.49
CA PRO A 30 5.89 -11.14 9.09
C PRO A 30 5.50 -12.20 8.05
N LEU A 31 6.35 -12.40 7.05
CA LEU A 31 6.13 -13.44 6.04
C LEU A 31 6.48 -14.81 6.62
N GLN A 32 5.50 -15.72 6.70
CA GLN A 32 5.75 -17.11 7.11
C GLN A 32 6.72 -17.78 6.12
N GLY A 33 7.83 -18.31 6.63
CA GLY A 33 8.82 -19.06 5.85
C GLY A 33 10.01 -18.26 5.32
N LYS A 34 10.01 -16.91 5.40
CA LYS A 34 11.18 -16.08 5.04
C LYS A 34 11.56 -15.14 6.18
N ARG A 35 12.74 -15.36 6.78
CA ARG A 35 13.31 -14.46 7.80
C ARG A 35 13.55 -13.08 7.16
N TRP A 36 13.18 -12.01 7.87
CA TRP A 36 13.38 -10.60 7.48
C TRP A 36 12.53 -10.06 6.32
N GLN A 37 11.45 -10.74 5.93
CA GLN A 37 10.48 -10.21 4.96
C GLN A 37 9.15 -9.89 5.63
N TYR A 38 8.58 -8.74 5.26
CA TYR A 38 7.32 -8.25 5.81
C TYR A 38 6.33 -7.94 4.70
N PHE A 39 5.05 -8.22 4.96
CA PHE A 39 3.94 -7.64 4.24
C PHE A 39 3.43 -6.41 5.00
N PHE A 40 3.04 -5.41 4.22
CA PHE A 40 2.31 -4.27 4.73
C PHE A 40 0.90 -4.34 4.17
N TYR A 41 -0.07 -4.36 5.07
CA TYR A 41 -1.47 -4.17 4.74
C TYR A 41 -1.78 -2.70 4.92
N ILE A 42 -2.35 -2.09 3.88
CA ILE A 42 -2.67 -0.68 3.87
C ILE A 42 -4.12 -0.56 3.42
N ASP A 43 -4.94 0.10 4.24
CA ASP A 43 -6.27 0.54 3.86
C ASP A 43 -6.25 2.06 3.70
N PHE A 44 -6.95 2.55 2.68
CA PHE A 44 -7.04 3.97 2.38
C PHE A 44 -8.45 4.34 1.93
N LEU A 45 -8.80 5.61 2.05
CA LEU A 45 -10.07 6.15 1.56
C LEU A 45 -9.92 6.57 0.10
N GLY A 46 -10.72 5.96 -0.76
CA GLY A 46 -10.79 6.33 -2.16
C GLY A 46 -11.52 5.26 -2.97
N SER A 47 -12.00 5.67 -4.14
CA SER A 47 -12.60 4.75 -5.10
C SER A 47 -11.58 4.27 -6.13
N MET A 48 -11.70 3.01 -6.56
CA MET A 48 -10.95 2.50 -7.72
C MET A 48 -11.33 3.19 -9.03
N ALA A 49 -12.43 3.95 -9.06
CA ALA A 49 -12.79 4.79 -10.21
C ALA A 49 -12.05 6.13 -10.23
N GLU A 50 -11.42 6.55 -9.13
CA GLU A 50 -10.68 7.81 -9.06
C GLU A 50 -9.29 7.66 -9.68
N GLU A 51 -8.95 8.55 -10.61
CA GLU A 51 -7.67 8.53 -11.31
C GLU A 51 -6.48 8.68 -10.34
N ARG A 52 -6.60 9.51 -9.30
CA ARG A 52 -5.55 9.67 -8.27
C ARG A 52 -5.23 8.35 -7.56
N CYS A 53 -6.25 7.54 -7.28
CA CYS A 53 -6.10 6.25 -6.62
C CYS A 53 -5.45 5.25 -7.58
N GLN A 54 -5.89 5.20 -8.84
CA GLN A 54 -5.26 4.34 -9.86
C GLN A 54 -3.77 4.70 -10.05
N ASN A 55 -3.45 5.99 -10.18
CA ASN A 55 -2.08 6.47 -10.31
C ASN A 55 -1.24 6.15 -9.07
N ALA A 56 -1.81 6.19 -7.86
CA ALA A 56 -1.14 5.77 -6.64
C ALA A 56 -0.82 4.28 -6.68
N LEU A 57 -1.78 3.43 -7.04
CA LEU A 57 -1.57 1.98 -7.10
C LEU A 57 -0.55 1.58 -8.17
N ASN A 58 -0.60 2.20 -9.35
CA ASN A 58 0.37 1.96 -10.42
C ASN A 58 1.79 2.29 -9.98
N HIS A 59 1.99 3.46 -9.36
CA HIS A 59 3.31 3.84 -8.85
C HIS A 59 3.78 2.90 -7.72
N LEU A 60 2.85 2.44 -6.86
CA LEU A 60 3.17 1.48 -5.82
C LEU A 60 3.59 0.12 -6.38
N GLN A 61 3.00 -0.30 -7.49
CA GLN A 61 3.37 -1.52 -8.20
C GLN A 61 4.79 -1.47 -8.76
N GLU A 62 5.27 -0.30 -9.19
CA GLU A 62 6.64 -0.12 -9.70
C GLU A 62 7.71 -0.19 -8.61
N ILE A 63 7.41 0.33 -7.41
CA ILE A 63 8.38 0.40 -6.30
C ILE A 63 8.38 -0.83 -5.38
N THR A 64 7.35 -1.70 -5.48
CA THR A 64 7.21 -2.88 -4.62
C THR A 64 7.50 -4.17 -5.39
N THR A 65 8.16 -5.12 -4.74
CA THR A 65 8.44 -6.44 -5.34
C THR A 65 7.18 -7.28 -5.51
N PHE A 66 6.18 -7.07 -4.66
CA PHE A 66 4.88 -7.73 -4.77
C PHE A 66 3.78 -6.80 -4.25
N PHE A 67 2.75 -6.63 -5.05
CA PHE A 67 1.59 -5.82 -4.74
C PHE A 67 0.33 -6.58 -5.12
N LYS A 68 -0.71 -6.49 -4.28
CA LYS A 68 -2.00 -7.09 -4.54
C LYS A 68 -3.11 -6.25 -3.92
N VAL A 69 -4.08 -5.87 -4.73
CA VAL A 69 -5.34 -5.29 -4.26
C VAL A 69 -6.21 -6.43 -3.75
N LEU A 70 -6.65 -6.34 -2.48
CA LEU A 70 -7.53 -7.35 -1.88
C LEU A 70 -9.01 -7.09 -2.21
N GLY A 71 -9.37 -5.83 -2.41
CA GLY A 71 -10.71 -5.42 -2.80
C GLY A 71 -10.95 -3.94 -2.54
N SER A 72 -12.07 -3.44 -3.04
CA SER A 72 -12.61 -2.11 -2.74
C SER A 72 -14.04 -2.32 -2.27
N TYR A 73 -14.36 -1.82 -1.08
CA TYR A 73 -15.68 -1.99 -0.48
C TYR A 73 -16.22 -0.63 -0.03
N PRO A 74 -17.54 -0.41 -0.09
CA PRO A 74 -18.14 0.82 0.41
C PRO A 74 -17.88 0.93 1.90
N ARG A 75 -17.58 2.15 2.37
CA ARG A 75 -17.41 2.40 3.80
C ARG A 75 -18.74 2.13 4.49
N GLY A 76 -18.71 1.28 5.52
CA GLY A 76 -19.91 0.98 6.31
C GLY A 76 -20.54 2.26 6.86
N CYS A 77 -21.87 2.33 6.75
CA CYS A 77 -22.72 3.42 7.20
C CYS A 77 -22.57 3.68 8.69
#